data_AF-A0A6G9AAQ1-F1
#
_entry.id   AF-A0A6G9AAQ1-F1
#
_cell.length_a   1.000
_cell.length_b   1.000
_cell.length_c   1.000
_cell.angle_alpha   90.00
_cell.angle_beta   90.00
_cell.angle_gamma   90.00
#
_symmetry.space_group_name_H-M   'P 1'
#
loop_
_entity.id
_entity.type
_entity.pdbx_description
1 polymer ?
#
loop_
_entity_poly.entity_id
_entity_poly.type
_entity_poly.pdbx_seq_one_letter_code
_entity_poly.pdbx_strand_id
1 'polypeptide(L)' 'MGEELQKLIEVAKSVTPTPEHREAQRRSFAYGNTAYENGRITREMIDEQADKLARAENDRRGR' A
#
# COMPACT_ATOMS: atom_id res chain seq x y z
N MET A 1 -17.08 6.74 22.38
CA MET A 1 -17.04 5.56 21.49
C MET A 1 -17.92 4.48 22.10
N GLY A 2 -18.66 3.73 21.28
CA GLY A 2 -19.42 2.57 21.77
C GLY A 2 -18.52 1.37 22.04
N GLU A 3 -18.93 0.48 22.94
CA GLU A 3 -18.14 -0.68 23.38
C GLU A 3 -17.78 -1.61 22.21
N GLU A 4 -18.71 -1.83 21.27
CA GLU A 4 -18.46 -2.66 20.08
C GLU A 4 -17.39 -2.08 19.17
N LEU A 5 -17.36 -0.76 18.99
CA LEU A 5 -16.31 -0.10 18.22
C LEU A 5 -14.94 -0.21 18.90
N GLN A 6 -14.90 -0.11 20.24
CA GLN A 6 -13.66 -0.29 21.01
C GLN A 6 -13.12 -1.71 20.84
N LYS A 7 -13.98 -2.74 20.91
CA LYS A 7 -13.58 -4.14 20.70
C LYS A 7 -12.94 -4.35 19.33
N LEU A 8 -13.54 -3.80 18.26
CA LEU A 8 -13.01 -3.90 16.91
C LEU A 8 -11.63 -3.23 16.77
N ILE A 9 -11.43 -2.08 17.43
CA ILE A 9 -10.14 -1.37 17.41
C ILE A 9 -9.06 -2.18 18.13
N GLU A 10 -9.37 -2.77 19.29
CA GLU A 10 -8.39 -3.60 20.01
C GLU A 10 -8.00 -4.84 19.22
N VAL A 11 -8.95 -5.48 18.53
CA VAL A 11 -8.65 -6.59 17.60
C VAL A 11 -7.74 -6.10 16.48
N ALA A 12 -8.10 -5.01 15.80
CA ALA A 12 -7.35 -4.48 14.66
C ALA A 12 -5.89 -4.14 15.00
N LYS A 13 -5.60 -3.63 16.21
CA LYS A 13 -4.23 -3.34 16.68
C LYS A 13 -3.32 -4.57 16.71
N SER A 14 -3.89 -5.75 16.96
CA SER A 14 -3.14 -7.01 17.04
C SER A 14 -2.92 -7.68 15.67
N VAL A 15 -3.64 -7.23 14.64
CA VAL A 15 -3.53 -7.80 13.29
C VAL A 15 -2.22 -7.34 12.66
N THR A 16 -1.35 -8.28 12.30
CA THR A 16 -0.16 -7.98 11.49
C THR A 16 -0.50 -8.15 10.01
N PRO A 17 -0.42 -7.09 9.18
CA PRO A 17 -0.68 -7.21 7.75
C PRO A 17 0.39 -8.09 7.09
N THR A 18 -0.05 -9.00 6.21
CA THR A 18 0.85 -9.80 5.37
C THR A 18 1.65 -8.92 4.41
N PRO A 19 2.76 -9.40 3.84
CA PRO A 19 3.51 -8.66 2.83
C PRO A 19 2.64 -8.18 1.66
N GLU A 20 1.71 -9.01 1.20
CA GLU A 20 0.78 -8.70 0.10
C GLU A 20 -0.19 -7.58 0.49
N HIS A 21 -0.72 -7.62 1.72
CA HIS A 21 -1.58 -6.54 2.24
C HIS A 21 -0.82 -5.21 2.34
N ARG A 22 0.44 -5.24 2.78
CA ARG A 22 1.27 -4.03 2.86
C ARG A 22 1.55 -3.46 1.48
N GLU A 23 1.81 -4.31 0.50
CA GLU A 23 2.05 -3.87 -0.88
C GLU A 23 0.79 -3.28 -1.51
N ALA A 24 -0.37 -3.93 -1.35
CA ALA A 24 -1.64 -3.39 -1.82
C ALA A 24 -1.98 -2.05 -1.15
N GLN A 25 -1.70 -1.91 0.15
CA GLN A 25 -1.85 -0.65 0.88
C GLN A 25 -0.89 0.42 0.32
N ARG A 26 0.39 0.11 0.13
CA ARG A 26 1.39 1.03 -0.42
C ARG A 26 0.99 1.57 -1.80
N ARG A 27 0.53 0.69 -2.70
CA ARG A 27 0.01 1.07 -4.02
C ARG A 27 -1.23 1.96 -3.91
N SER A 28 -2.14 1.62 -3.01
CA SER A 28 -3.35 2.42 -2.76
C SER A 28 -3.04 3.82 -2.26
N PHE A 29 -2.07 3.96 -1.34
CA PHE A 29 -1.60 5.26 -0.87
C PHE A 29 -0.93 6.07 -1.98
N ALA A 30 -0.04 5.44 -2.76
CA ALA A 30 0.62 6.10 -3.87
C ALA A 30 -0.40 6.62 -4.90
N TYR A 31 -1.38 5.79 -5.28
CA TYR A 31 -2.46 6.21 -6.16
C TYR A 31 -3.31 7.33 -5.54
N GLY A 32 -3.77 7.17 -4.29
CA GLY A 32 -4.60 8.16 -3.63
C GLY A 32 -3.95 9.53 -3.57
N ASN A 33 -2.67 9.60 -3.18
CA ASN A 33 -1.94 10.86 -3.10
C ASN A 33 -1.72 11.48 -4.48
N THR A 34 -1.30 10.68 -5.46
CA THR A 34 -0.91 11.21 -6.79
C THR A 34 -2.10 11.52 -7.69
N ALA A 35 -3.15 10.70 -7.67
CA ALA A 35 -4.36 10.95 -8.44
C ALA A 35 -5.16 12.14 -7.90
N TYR A 36 -5.05 12.43 -6.59
CA TYR A 36 -5.62 13.64 -6.00
C TYR A 36 -4.99 14.91 -6.59
N GLU A 37 -3.68 14.92 -6.81
CA GLU A 37 -2.96 16.06 -7.39
C GLU A 37 -3.05 16.10 -8.92
N ASN A 38 -3.14 14.94 -9.57
CA ASN A 38 -3.15 14.82 -11.02
C ASN A 38 -4.07 13.68 -11.50
N GLY A 39 -5.27 14.03 -11.96
CA GLY A 39 -6.26 13.07 -12.46
C GLY A 39 -5.86 12.30 -13.73
N ARG A 40 -4.70 12.59 -14.35
CA ARG A 40 -4.16 11.76 -15.44
C ARG A 40 -3.41 10.52 -14.94
N ILE A 41 -3.09 10.46 -13.64
CA ILE A 41 -2.41 9.31 -13.04
C ILE A 41 -3.45 8.22 -12.82
N THR A 42 -3.19 7.03 -13.36
CA THR A 42 -4.09 5.87 -13.26
C THR A 42 -3.55 4.82 -12.28
N ARG A 43 -4.40 3.85 -11.91
CA ARG A 43 -3.99 2.74 -11.04
C ARG A 43 -2.94 1.87 -11.71
N GLU A 44 -3.11 1.62 -13.00
CA GLU A 44 -2.20 0.82 -13.82
C GLU A 44 -0.80 1.46 -13.85
N MET A 45 -0.71 2.79 -13.96
CA MET A 45 0.57 3.49 -13.89
C MET A 45 1.28 3.22 -12.56
N ILE A 46 0.56 3.25 -11.44
CA ILE A 46 1.13 2.97 -10.11
C ILE A 46 1.58 1.52 -10.00
N ASP A 47 0.79 0.57 -10.49
CA ASP A 47 1.13 -0.85 -10.52
C ASP A 47 2.43 -1.10 -11.30
N GLU A 48 2.55 -0.52 -12.51
CA GLU A 48 3.76 -0.63 -13.31
C GLU A 48 5.00 -0.05 -12.62
N GLN A 49 4.86 1.12 -11.95
CA GLN A 49 5.99 1.71 -11.24
C GLN A 49 6.37 0.91 -9.99
N ALA A 50 5.39 0.35 -9.28
CA ALA A 50 5.64 -0.54 -8.15
C ALA A 50 6.46 -1.76 -8.58
N ASP A 51 6.10 -2.39 -9.70
CA ASP A 51 6.83 -3.54 -10.23
C ASP A 51 8.25 -3.17 -10.70
N LYS A 52 8.42 -2.01 -11.36
CA LYS A 52 9.75 -1.51 -11.77
C LYS A 52 10.67 -1.28 -10.56
N LEU A 53 10.14 -0.69 -9.49
CA LEU A 53 10.90 -0.46 -8.26
C LEU A 53 11.32 -1.76 -7.58
N ALA A 54 10.43 -2.75 -7.52
CA ALA A 54 10.75 -4.06 -6.93
C ALA A 54 11.88 -4.77 -7.70
N ARG A 55 11.85 -4.72 -9.04
CA ARG A 55 12.94 -5.24 -9.90
C ARG A 55 14.25 -4.51 -9.64
N ALA A 56 14.23 -3.18 -9.66
CA ALA A 56 15.42 -2.36 -9.43
C ALA A 56 16.00 -2.54 -8.02
N GLU A 57 15.19 -2.85 -7.01
CA GLU A 57 15.65 -3.19 -5.68
C GLU A 57 16.32 -4.57 -5.63
N ASN A 58 15.72 -5.58 -6.27
CA ASN A 58 16.32 -6.91 -6.39
C ASN A 58 17.68 -6.86 -7.12
N ASP A 59 17.76 -6.11 -8.22
CA ASP A 59 18.99 -5.91 -8.98
C ASP A 59 20.08 -5.21 -8.16
N ARG A 60 19.71 -4.30 -7.25
CA ARG A 60 20.66 -3.64 -6.33
C ARG A 60 21.14 -4.56 -5.22
N ARG A 61 20.28 -5.45 -4.72
CA ARG A 61 20.61 -6.41 -3.66
C ARG A 61 21.46 -7.58 -4.15
N GLY A 62 21.41 -7.88 -5.46
CA GLY A 62 22.21 -8.93 -6.09
C GLY A 62 23.60 -8.47 -6.60
N ARG A 63 23.98 -7.21 -6.37
CA ARG A 63 25.32 -6.66 -6.70
C ARG A 63 26.21 -6.58 -5.47
#